data_AF-A0A3M1GR49-F1
#
_entry.id   AF-A0A3M1GR49-F1
#
_cell.length_a   1.000
_cell.length_b   1.000
_cell.length_c   1.000
_cell.angle_alpha   90.00
_cell.angle_beta   90.00
_cell.angle_gamma   90.00
#
_symmetry.space_group_name_H-M   'P 1'
#
loop_
_entity.id
_entity.type
_entity.pdbx_description
1 polymer ?
#
loop_
_entity_poly.entity_id
_entity_poly.type
_entity_poly.pdbx_seq_one_letter_code
_entity_poly.pdbx_strand_id
1 'polypeptide(L)'
;MLSRSRFSRCLAILAAIAAGWSLLLVSGCTSLDYLQAASRSLERAWELEPPSAFFAPTIARALGDPAPPPMPPRAKQHYLSVIYYLEGLSVSGEQELERQGLLGEAFVLKTLALWRLGRLAEARTAALRAKASGQEALNARDRALFTAFDGIVQLEGALDAIEAGQGYTEILPAIAGEGGAWRRLGAARAEARGGDESLQIDLIQTRLAAFVVLRDAREKLPPEARPPRDETWERLAAEAEVELRELAALPAADPAAHAALVQSWSARCGLAPAAG
;
A
#
# COMPACT_ATOMS: atom_id res chain seq x y z
N MET A 1 22.72 9.82 -70.44
CA MET A 1 23.16 10.76 -69.39
C MET A 1 22.00 11.00 -68.43
N LEU A 2 21.85 10.15 -67.40
CA LEU A 2 20.84 10.30 -66.35
C LEU A 2 21.43 11.16 -65.22
N SER A 3 20.70 12.19 -64.81
CA SER A 3 21.19 13.30 -64.00
C SER A 3 21.64 12.85 -62.60
N ARG A 4 22.92 13.10 -62.27
CA ARG A 4 23.54 12.94 -60.94
C ARG A 4 22.75 13.58 -59.79
N SER A 5 21.83 14.50 -60.06
CA SER A 5 21.05 15.22 -59.04
C SER A 5 19.95 14.39 -58.36
N ARG A 6 19.46 13.30 -58.98
CA ARG A 6 18.39 12.47 -58.38
C ARG A 6 18.91 11.46 -57.36
N PHE A 7 20.14 10.97 -57.53
CA PHE A 7 20.75 10.00 -56.60
C PHE A 7 21.09 10.63 -55.24
N SER A 8 21.49 11.90 -55.23
CA SER A 8 21.83 12.63 -54.00
C SER A 8 20.62 12.89 -53.09
N ARG A 9 19.43 13.12 -53.67
CA ARG A 9 18.21 13.37 -52.90
C ARG A 9 17.63 12.10 -52.26
N CYS A 10 17.74 10.94 -52.91
CA CYS A 10 17.30 9.67 -52.33
C CYS A 10 18.19 9.22 -51.15
N LEU A 11 19.51 9.47 -51.22
CA LEU A 11 20.44 9.11 -50.14
C LEU A 11 20.20 9.94 -48.87
N ALA A 12 19.86 11.23 -49.02
CA ALA A 12 19.55 12.11 -47.89
C ALA A 12 18.25 11.71 -47.18
N ILE A 13 17.22 11.26 -47.92
CA ILE A 13 15.96 10.80 -47.34
C ILE A 13 16.15 9.47 -46.60
N LEU A 14 16.91 8.52 -47.16
CA LEU A 14 17.21 7.25 -46.50
C LEU A 14 18.06 7.42 -45.23
N ALA A 15 19.02 8.35 -45.23
CA ALA A 15 19.80 8.67 -44.03
C ALA A 15 18.95 9.33 -42.93
N ALA A 16 17.98 10.18 -43.29
CA ALA A 16 17.06 10.79 -42.34
C ALA A 16 16.08 9.76 -41.73
N ILE A 17 15.62 8.79 -42.52
CA ILE A 17 14.78 7.69 -42.02
C ILE A 17 15.60 6.79 -41.08
N ALA A 18 16.82 6.41 -41.45
CA ALA A 18 17.68 5.60 -40.59
C ALA A 18 18.01 6.30 -39.25
N ALA A 19 18.36 7.59 -39.29
CA ALA A 19 18.62 8.38 -38.08
C ALA A 19 17.35 8.57 -37.22
N GLY A 20 16.19 8.77 -37.84
CA GLY A 20 14.90 8.86 -37.14
C GLY A 20 14.51 7.56 -36.43
N TRP A 21 14.80 6.40 -37.03
CA TRP A 21 14.54 5.09 -36.43
C TRP A 21 15.51 4.76 -35.28
N SER A 22 16.78 5.16 -35.37
CA SER A 22 17.74 5.00 -34.28
C SER A 22 17.40 5.87 -33.06
N LEU A 23 16.88 7.09 -33.27
CA LEU A 23 16.46 7.99 -32.19
C LEU A 23 15.21 7.48 -31.45
N LEU A 24 14.27 6.83 -32.14
CA LEU A 24 13.07 6.26 -31.53
C LEU A 24 13.36 5.00 -30.69
N LEU A 25 14.37 4.20 -31.07
CA LEU A 25 14.73 2.98 -30.35
C LEU A 25 15.50 3.26 -29.05
N VAL A 26 16.31 4.33 -29.00
CA VAL A 26 17.10 4.67 -27.80
C VAL A 26 16.23 5.29 -26.70
N SER A 27 15.19 6.05 -27.04
CA SER A 27 14.28 6.62 -26.05
C SER A 27 13.47 5.58 -25.28
N GLY A 28 13.09 4.46 -25.92
CA GLY A 28 12.28 3.40 -25.30
C GLY A 28 13.02 2.60 -24.22
N CYS A 29 14.35 2.53 -24.26
CA CYS A 29 15.14 1.84 -23.23
C CYS A 29 15.23 2.66 -21.93
N THR A 30 15.31 3.99 -22.04
CA THR A 30 15.56 4.85 -20.87
C THR A 30 14.43 4.84 -19.83
N SER A 31 13.16 4.82 -20.26
CA SER A 31 12.02 4.78 -19.34
C SER A 31 11.93 3.45 -18.58
N LEU A 32 12.24 2.35 -19.26
CA LEU A 32 12.37 1.03 -18.65
C LEU A 32 13.53 0.97 -17.65
N ASP A 33 14.67 1.58 -17.96
CA ASP A 33 15.82 1.64 -17.04
C ASP A 33 15.46 2.40 -15.75
N TYR A 34 14.70 3.50 -15.85
CA TYR A 34 14.20 4.24 -14.68
C TYR A 34 13.24 3.40 -13.85
N LEU A 35 12.27 2.72 -14.48
CA LEU A 35 11.33 1.85 -13.79
C LEU A 35 12.05 0.69 -13.07
N GLN A 36 13.00 0.04 -13.75
CA GLN A 36 13.81 -1.01 -13.16
C GLN A 36 14.72 -0.51 -12.03
N ALA A 37 15.26 0.71 -12.15
CA ALA A 37 16.05 1.33 -11.07
C ALA A 37 15.17 1.68 -9.86
N ALA A 38 13.94 2.13 -10.09
CA ALA A 38 12.95 2.37 -9.05
C ALA A 38 12.56 1.06 -8.34
N SER A 39 12.17 0.02 -9.09
CA SER A 39 11.83 -1.31 -8.55
C SER A 39 12.98 -1.87 -7.71
N ARG A 40 14.21 -1.90 -8.24
CA ARG A 40 15.40 -2.35 -7.48
C ARG A 40 15.68 -1.53 -6.23
N SER A 41 15.40 -0.23 -6.25
CA SER A 41 15.56 0.62 -5.06
C SER A 41 14.51 0.28 -4.01
N LEU A 42 13.26 0.03 -4.42
CA LEU A 42 12.21 -0.36 -3.50
C LEU A 42 12.50 -1.71 -2.84
N GLU A 43 12.95 -2.71 -3.60
CA GLU A 43 13.38 -4.01 -3.05
C GLU A 43 14.50 -3.85 -2.00
N ARG A 44 15.52 -3.02 -2.29
CA ARG A 44 16.58 -2.72 -1.31
C ARG A 44 16.05 -2.00 -0.06
N ALA A 45 15.00 -1.20 -0.20
CA ALA A 45 14.34 -0.61 0.97
C ALA A 45 13.66 -1.69 1.82
N TRP A 46 13.00 -2.65 1.18
CA TRP A 46 12.34 -3.79 1.84
C TRP A 46 13.30 -4.79 2.49
N GLU A 47 14.49 -4.97 1.94
CA GLU A 47 15.55 -5.77 2.58
C GLU A 47 16.03 -5.14 3.90
N LEU A 48 15.98 -3.81 3.99
CA LEU A 48 16.42 -3.07 5.18
C LEU A 48 15.29 -2.85 6.19
N GLU A 49 14.05 -2.95 5.74
CA GLU A 49 12.86 -2.71 6.53
C GLU A 49 11.73 -3.65 6.07
N PRO A 50 11.28 -4.58 6.92
CA PRO A 50 10.25 -5.52 6.52
C PRO A 50 8.94 -4.79 6.16
N PRO A 51 8.08 -5.38 5.31
CA PRO A 51 6.77 -4.82 4.96
C PRO A 51 5.90 -4.43 6.17
N SER A 52 6.10 -5.07 7.31
CA SER A 52 5.44 -4.73 8.58
C SER A 52 5.60 -3.26 8.98
N ALA A 53 6.66 -2.58 8.54
CA ALA A 53 6.87 -1.17 8.85
C ALA A 53 5.82 -0.22 8.24
N PHE A 54 5.07 -0.65 7.22
CA PHE A 54 3.94 0.11 6.70
C PHE A 54 2.74 0.12 7.66
N PHE A 55 2.60 -0.92 8.47
CA PHE A 55 1.46 -1.16 9.34
C PHE A 55 1.78 -0.91 10.83
N ALA A 56 3.04 -1.09 11.21
CA ALA A 56 3.50 -1.03 12.59
C ALA A 56 3.08 0.23 13.36
N PRO A 57 3.12 1.46 12.80
CA PRO A 57 2.67 2.64 13.53
C PRO A 57 1.19 2.57 13.92
N THR A 58 0.35 2.10 12.99
CA THR A 58 -1.10 1.97 13.18
C THR A 58 -1.45 0.86 14.15
N ILE A 59 -0.76 -0.29 14.03
CA ILE A 59 -0.90 -1.42 14.95
C ILE A 59 -0.52 -1.02 16.39
N ALA A 60 0.65 -0.40 16.57
CA ALA A 60 1.12 0.03 17.88
C ALA A 60 0.15 1.02 18.53
N ARG A 61 -0.33 2.01 17.77
CA ARG A 61 -1.31 2.99 18.25
C ARG A 61 -2.63 2.35 18.69
N ALA A 62 -3.12 1.36 17.94
CA ALA A 62 -4.36 0.65 18.30
C ALA A 62 -4.21 -0.26 19.54
N LEU A 63 -3.03 -0.87 19.73
CA LEU A 63 -2.68 -1.64 20.92
C LEU A 63 -2.38 -0.77 22.15
N GLY A 64 -2.05 0.51 21.94
CA GLY A 64 -1.57 1.41 23.00
C GLY A 64 -0.08 1.22 23.32
N ASP A 65 0.66 0.61 22.40
CA ASP A 65 2.09 0.35 22.50
C ASP A 65 2.92 1.58 22.11
N PRO A 66 4.20 1.64 22.54
CA PRO A 66 5.11 2.68 22.06
C PRO A 66 5.26 2.65 20.54
N ALA A 67 5.40 3.83 19.94
CA ALA A 67 5.62 3.94 18.50
C ALA A 67 6.86 3.14 18.07
N PRO A 68 6.81 2.48 16.90
CA PRO A 68 7.96 1.74 16.39
C PRO A 68 9.15 2.67 16.15
N PRO A 69 10.38 2.13 16.12
CA PRO A 69 11.58 2.92 15.85
C PRO A 69 11.46 3.63 14.48
N PRO A 70 12.11 4.79 14.33
CA PRO A 70 12.09 5.51 13.06
C PRO A 70 12.76 4.70 11.97
N MET A 71 12.35 4.96 10.72
CA MET A 71 12.91 4.33 9.53
C MET A 71 14.45 4.44 9.49
N PRO A 72 15.17 3.34 9.19
CA PRO A 72 16.62 3.38 9.00
C PRO A 72 17.03 4.39 7.90
N PRO A 73 18.09 5.21 8.10
CA PRO A 73 18.51 6.20 7.11
C PRO A 73 18.80 5.63 5.71
N ARG A 74 19.32 4.40 5.64
CA ARG A 74 19.57 3.70 4.37
C ARG A 74 18.27 3.31 3.66
N ALA A 75 17.27 2.80 4.38
CA ALA A 75 15.94 2.52 3.81
C ALA A 75 15.32 3.82 3.27
N LYS A 76 15.43 4.92 4.04
CA LYS A 76 14.97 6.26 3.61
C LYS A 76 15.60 6.69 2.29
N GLN A 77 16.90 6.51 2.12
CA GLN A 77 17.59 6.84 0.88
C GLN A 77 17.04 6.04 -0.30
N HIS A 78 16.75 4.75 -0.11
CA HIS A 78 16.18 3.92 -1.16
C HIS A 78 14.77 4.34 -1.57
N TYR A 79 13.88 4.65 -0.62
CA TYR A 79 12.57 5.23 -0.95
C TYR A 79 12.68 6.58 -1.68
N LEU A 80 13.62 7.43 -1.30
CA LEU A 80 13.89 8.68 -2.02
C LEU A 80 14.40 8.43 -3.45
N SER A 81 15.25 7.42 -3.66
CA SER A 81 15.72 7.02 -4.98
C SER A 81 14.59 6.55 -5.89
N VAL A 82 13.59 5.82 -5.36
CA VAL A 82 12.38 5.45 -6.12
C VAL A 82 11.72 6.70 -6.68
N ILE A 83 11.49 7.71 -5.83
CA ILE A 83 10.87 8.97 -6.24
C ILE A 83 11.73 9.67 -7.28
N TYR A 84 13.04 9.78 -7.05
CA TYR A 84 13.98 10.42 -7.97
C TYR A 84 13.94 9.80 -9.36
N TYR A 85 14.02 8.46 -9.47
CA TYR A 85 13.98 7.79 -10.77
C TYR A 85 12.66 8.00 -11.50
N LEU A 86 11.54 7.97 -10.78
CA LEU A 86 10.21 8.12 -11.36
C LEU A 86 9.85 9.57 -11.68
N GLU A 87 10.46 10.55 -11.01
CA GLU A 87 10.37 11.97 -11.36
C GLU A 87 11.27 12.34 -12.54
N GLY A 88 12.30 11.53 -12.81
CA GLY A 88 13.14 11.64 -14.01
C GLY A 88 12.45 11.18 -15.30
N LEU A 89 11.25 10.59 -15.22
CA LEU A 89 10.48 10.19 -16.39
C LEU A 89 9.96 11.43 -17.14
N SER A 90 10.36 11.58 -18.40
CA SER A 90 9.81 12.61 -19.28
C SER A 90 8.38 12.25 -19.70
N VAL A 91 7.64 13.22 -20.27
CA VAL A 91 6.31 12.98 -20.86
C VAL A 91 6.33 11.85 -21.89
N SER A 92 7.37 11.80 -22.74
CA SER A 92 7.53 10.71 -23.69
C SER A 92 7.81 9.36 -23.01
N GLY A 93 8.51 9.37 -21.87
CA GLY A 93 8.75 8.17 -21.06
C GLY A 93 7.47 7.64 -20.40
N GLU A 94 6.62 8.51 -19.86
CA GLU A 94 5.30 8.12 -19.32
C GLU A 94 4.42 7.48 -20.42
N GLN A 95 4.35 8.10 -21.62
CA GLN A 95 3.60 7.56 -22.76
C GLN A 95 4.10 6.19 -23.20
N GLU A 96 5.42 5.97 -23.18
CA GLU A 96 5.98 4.68 -23.54
C GLU A 96 5.64 3.61 -22.50
N LEU A 97 5.75 3.91 -21.21
CA LEU A 97 5.31 3.00 -20.15
C LEU A 97 3.80 2.72 -20.22
N GLU A 98 2.99 3.69 -20.63
CA GLU A 98 1.55 3.51 -20.84
C GLU A 98 1.29 2.51 -21.98
N ARG A 99 1.97 2.67 -23.11
CA ARG A 99 1.89 1.72 -24.25
C ARG A 99 2.33 0.31 -23.87
N GLN A 100 3.25 0.18 -22.93
CA GLN A 100 3.76 -1.09 -22.43
C GLN A 100 2.91 -1.67 -21.28
N GLY A 101 1.90 -0.94 -20.79
CA GLY A 101 1.08 -1.37 -19.65
C GLY A 101 1.79 -1.30 -18.29
N LEU A 102 2.92 -0.57 -18.21
CA LEU A 102 3.78 -0.48 -17.02
C LEU A 102 3.65 0.85 -16.26
N LEU A 103 2.89 1.81 -16.80
CA LEU A 103 2.73 3.12 -16.19
C LEU A 103 2.08 3.04 -14.79
N GLY A 104 1.10 2.17 -14.61
CA GLY A 104 0.47 2.01 -13.30
C GLY A 104 1.40 1.37 -12.27
N GLU A 105 2.29 0.45 -12.68
CA GLU A 105 3.34 -0.07 -11.80
C GLU A 105 4.26 1.04 -11.31
N ALA A 106 4.72 1.91 -12.21
CA ALA A 106 5.51 3.08 -11.84
C ALA A 106 4.80 3.93 -10.76
N PHE A 107 3.51 4.20 -10.93
CA PHE A 107 2.75 4.95 -9.92
C PHE A 107 2.50 4.19 -8.62
N VAL A 108 2.39 2.86 -8.64
CA VAL A 108 2.34 2.06 -7.40
C VAL A 108 3.64 2.15 -6.64
N LEU A 109 4.79 1.96 -7.30
CA LEU A 109 6.11 2.09 -6.66
C LEU A 109 6.28 3.49 -6.05
N LYS A 110 5.88 4.54 -6.79
CA LYS A 110 5.88 5.92 -6.30
C LYS A 110 4.96 6.09 -5.08
N THR A 111 3.76 5.51 -5.11
CA THR A 111 2.80 5.56 -4.00
C THR A 111 3.39 4.94 -2.74
N LEU A 112 3.93 3.73 -2.83
CA LEU A 112 4.48 3.00 -1.68
C LEU A 112 5.67 3.76 -1.08
N ALA A 113 6.57 4.30 -1.90
CA ALA A 113 7.70 5.09 -1.43
C ALA A 113 7.26 6.40 -0.74
N LEU A 114 6.32 7.14 -1.35
CA LEU A 114 5.79 8.38 -0.78
C LEU A 114 5.04 8.13 0.54
N TRP A 115 4.21 7.08 0.57
CA TRP A 115 3.48 6.69 1.77
C TRP A 115 4.44 6.36 2.90
N ARG A 116 5.44 5.53 2.62
CA ARG A 116 6.40 5.12 3.64
C ARG A 116 7.24 6.29 4.16
N LEU A 117 7.49 7.31 3.33
CA LEU A 117 8.14 8.57 3.71
C LEU A 117 7.20 9.57 4.42
N GLY A 118 5.93 9.23 4.65
CA GLY A 118 4.94 10.10 5.29
C GLY A 118 4.40 11.22 4.40
N ARG A 119 4.65 11.18 3.09
CA ARG A 119 4.19 12.19 2.10
C ARG A 119 2.79 11.84 1.58
N LEU A 120 1.82 11.75 2.48
CA LEU A 120 0.49 11.18 2.21
C LEU A 120 -0.29 11.88 1.08
N ALA A 121 -0.24 13.20 0.99
CA ALA A 121 -0.95 13.94 -0.06
C ALA A 121 -0.46 13.56 -1.47
N GLU A 122 0.86 13.41 -1.61
CA GLU A 122 1.48 13.01 -2.86
C GLU A 122 1.28 11.52 -3.14
N ALA A 123 1.34 10.67 -2.10
CA ALA A 123 1.04 9.25 -2.21
C ALA A 123 -0.38 9.03 -2.74
N ARG A 124 -1.38 9.76 -2.22
CA ARG A 124 -2.76 9.73 -2.72
C ARG A 124 -2.86 10.13 -4.19
N THR A 125 -2.11 11.17 -4.59
CA THR A 125 -2.09 11.64 -5.98
C THR A 125 -1.51 10.58 -6.90
N ALA A 126 -0.39 9.96 -6.52
CA ALA A 126 0.21 8.85 -7.26
C ALA A 126 -0.73 7.63 -7.32
N ALA A 127 -1.43 7.31 -6.22
CA ALA A 127 -2.35 6.19 -6.17
C ALA A 127 -3.55 6.36 -7.11
N LEU A 128 -4.07 7.59 -7.25
CA LEU A 128 -5.13 7.88 -8.22
C LEU A 128 -4.64 7.67 -9.66
N ARG A 129 -3.42 8.12 -9.99
CA ARG A 129 -2.80 7.87 -11.30
C ARG A 129 -2.60 6.37 -11.54
N ALA A 130 -2.11 5.62 -10.55
CA ALA A 130 -1.94 4.17 -10.66
C ALA A 130 -3.25 3.44 -10.98
N LYS A 131 -4.36 3.82 -10.33
CA LYS A 131 -5.69 3.23 -10.61
C LYS A 131 -6.19 3.55 -12.01
N ALA A 132 -5.95 4.78 -12.49
CA ALA A 132 -6.37 5.19 -13.82
C ALA A 132 -5.58 4.46 -14.94
N SER A 133 -4.33 4.09 -14.68
CA SER A 133 -3.43 3.47 -15.66
C SER A 133 -3.45 1.92 -15.68
N GLY A 134 -4.21 1.27 -14.80
CA GLY A 134 -4.23 -0.19 -14.67
C GLY A 134 -3.03 -0.76 -13.88
N GLN A 135 -3.14 -1.98 -13.34
CA GLN A 135 -2.17 -2.54 -12.37
C GLN A 135 -1.77 -3.99 -12.71
N GLU A 136 -1.84 -4.36 -13.98
CA GLU A 136 -1.78 -5.76 -14.41
C GLU A 136 -0.42 -6.41 -14.10
N ALA A 137 0.69 -5.67 -14.26
CA ALA A 137 2.05 -6.17 -14.12
C ALA A 137 2.56 -6.33 -12.67
N LEU A 138 1.81 -5.91 -11.65
CA LEU A 138 2.28 -5.94 -10.26
C LEU A 138 2.44 -7.37 -9.71
N ASN A 139 3.50 -7.57 -8.93
CA ASN A 139 3.58 -8.75 -8.07
C ASN A 139 2.49 -8.70 -6.97
N ALA A 140 2.20 -9.85 -6.35
CA ALA A 140 1.12 -9.98 -5.37
C ALA A 140 1.34 -9.12 -4.11
N ARG A 141 2.58 -8.99 -3.62
CA ARG A 141 2.93 -8.18 -2.44
C ARG A 141 2.59 -6.72 -2.67
N ASP A 142 3.03 -6.16 -3.80
CA ASP A 142 2.89 -4.73 -4.09
C ASP A 142 1.44 -4.38 -4.37
N ARG A 143 0.72 -5.28 -5.04
CA ARG A 143 -0.73 -5.19 -5.24
C ARG A 143 -1.49 -5.20 -3.92
N ALA A 144 -1.12 -6.07 -2.98
CA ALA A 144 -1.72 -6.12 -1.66
C ALA A 144 -1.41 -4.85 -0.85
N LEU A 145 -0.15 -4.39 -0.81
CA LEU A 145 0.25 -3.15 -0.14
C LEU A 145 -0.47 -1.93 -0.73
N PHE A 146 -0.55 -1.86 -2.06
CA PHE A 146 -1.25 -0.79 -2.76
C PHE A 146 -2.77 -0.80 -2.48
N THR A 147 -3.36 -1.99 -2.41
CA THR A 147 -4.77 -2.15 -2.03
C THR A 147 -5.01 -1.75 -0.57
N ALA A 148 -4.06 -2.05 0.32
CA ALA A 148 -4.12 -1.71 1.73
C ALA A 148 -3.98 -0.21 2.00
N PHE A 149 -3.24 0.52 1.16
CA PHE A 149 -2.93 1.94 1.32
C PHE A 149 -4.15 2.79 1.66
N ASP A 150 -5.22 2.74 0.85
CA ASP A 150 -6.42 3.54 1.10
C ASP A 150 -7.08 3.16 2.44
N GLY A 151 -7.07 1.88 2.80
CA GLY A 151 -7.67 1.40 4.04
C GLY A 151 -6.89 1.87 5.27
N ILE A 152 -5.56 1.88 5.20
CA ILE A 152 -4.71 2.40 6.28
C ILE A 152 -4.88 3.90 6.42
N VAL A 153 -4.90 4.63 5.32
CA VAL A 153 -5.11 6.07 5.33
C VAL A 153 -6.46 6.44 5.98
N GLN A 154 -7.51 5.64 5.75
CA GLN A 154 -8.80 5.82 6.42
C GLN A 154 -8.72 5.47 7.92
N LEU A 155 -7.99 4.41 8.26
CA LEU A 155 -7.79 3.99 9.64
C LEU A 155 -6.97 5.01 10.46
N GLU A 156 -5.89 5.54 9.89
CA GLU A 156 -5.10 6.63 10.47
C GLU A 156 -5.96 7.87 10.70
N GLY A 157 -6.77 8.27 9.71
CA GLY A 157 -7.71 9.37 9.86
C GLY A 157 -8.78 9.12 10.93
N ALA A 158 -9.25 7.88 11.07
CA ALA A 158 -10.17 7.49 12.13
C ALA A 158 -9.52 7.54 13.52
N LEU A 159 -8.25 7.11 13.65
CA LEU A 159 -7.50 7.24 14.89
C LEU A 159 -7.29 8.71 15.29
N ASP A 160 -6.93 9.56 14.32
CA ASP A 160 -6.80 11.01 14.54
C ASP A 160 -8.14 11.64 14.97
N ALA A 161 -9.24 11.21 14.35
CA ALA A 161 -10.60 11.63 14.72
C ALA A 161 -10.97 11.23 16.16
N ILE A 162 -10.64 10.01 16.60
CA ILE A 162 -10.85 9.55 17.98
C ILE A 162 -10.09 10.41 18.97
N GLU A 163 -8.84 10.75 18.67
CA GLU A 163 -8.00 11.61 19.52
C GLU A 163 -8.51 13.04 19.57
N ALA A 164 -9.07 13.55 18.46
CA ALA A 164 -9.77 14.81 18.40
C ALA A 164 -11.15 14.81 19.08
N GLY A 165 -11.58 13.67 19.65
CA GLY A 165 -12.84 13.54 20.39
C GLY A 165 -14.07 13.29 19.51
N GLN A 166 -13.90 12.90 18.25
CA GLN A 166 -15.01 12.46 17.41
C GLN A 166 -15.56 11.11 17.87
N GLY A 167 -16.86 10.92 17.67
CA GLY A 167 -17.60 9.76 18.15
C GLY A 167 -17.74 8.66 17.11
N TYR A 168 -18.42 7.60 17.53
CA TYR A 168 -18.69 6.43 16.69
C TYR A 168 -19.32 6.77 15.34
N THR A 169 -20.29 7.68 15.29
CA THR A 169 -21.05 7.97 14.07
C THR A 169 -20.20 8.63 12.99
N GLU A 170 -19.22 9.46 13.37
CA GLU A 170 -18.28 10.10 12.45
C GLU A 170 -17.25 9.10 11.89
N ILE A 171 -16.85 8.12 12.71
CA ILE A 171 -15.80 7.15 12.39
C ILE A 171 -16.33 5.93 11.61
N LEU A 172 -17.59 5.54 11.87
CA LEU A 172 -18.20 4.36 11.28
C LEU A 172 -18.08 4.31 9.74
N PRO A 173 -18.34 5.39 8.98
CA PRO A 173 -18.20 5.37 7.52
C PRO A 173 -16.75 5.12 7.05
N ALA A 174 -15.77 5.67 7.77
CA ALA A 174 -14.35 5.51 7.45
C ALA A 174 -13.87 4.07 7.68
N ILE A 175 -14.42 3.38 8.67
CA ILE A 175 -14.05 2.00 9.01
C ILE A 175 -14.91 0.96 8.27
N ALA A 176 -16.23 1.07 8.37
CA ALA A 176 -17.19 0.04 8.00
C ALA A 176 -17.98 0.33 6.71
N GLY A 177 -17.84 1.52 6.11
CA GLY A 177 -18.54 1.90 4.89
C GLY A 177 -18.19 1.04 3.68
N GLU A 178 -18.91 1.23 2.56
CA GLU A 178 -18.76 0.43 1.33
C GLU A 178 -17.32 0.45 0.76
N GLY A 179 -16.58 1.52 1.01
CA GLY A 179 -15.15 1.63 0.73
C GLY A 179 -14.33 1.99 1.96
N GLY A 180 -14.75 1.57 3.15
CA GLY A 180 -14.06 1.82 4.41
C GLY A 180 -12.84 0.91 4.62
N ALA A 181 -12.07 1.22 5.67
CA ALA A 181 -10.81 0.56 6.00
C ALA A 181 -10.95 -0.96 6.08
N TRP A 182 -12.02 -1.45 6.71
CA TRP A 182 -12.26 -2.86 6.92
C TRP A 182 -12.31 -3.67 5.61
N ARG A 183 -13.11 -3.20 4.64
CA ARG A 183 -13.25 -3.89 3.34
C ARG A 183 -11.98 -3.81 2.52
N ARG A 184 -11.29 -2.66 2.53
CA ARG A 184 -10.05 -2.45 1.76
C ARG A 184 -8.91 -3.32 2.26
N LEU A 185 -8.74 -3.40 3.57
CA LEU A 185 -7.77 -4.28 4.19
C LEU A 185 -8.11 -5.76 3.97
N GLY A 186 -9.40 -6.12 3.98
CA GLY A 186 -9.85 -7.46 3.61
C GLY A 186 -9.55 -7.83 2.16
N ALA A 187 -9.72 -6.89 1.23
CA ALA A 187 -9.34 -7.06 -0.17
C ALA A 187 -7.82 -7.22 -0.32
N ALA A 188 -7.03 -6.36 0.33
CA ALA A 188 -5.57 -6.47 0.35
C ALA A 188 -5.10 -7.83 0.88
N ARG A 189 -5.76 -8.34 1.92
CA ARG A 189 -5.48 -9.67 2.46
C ARG A 189 -5.79 -10.78 1.47
N ALA A 190 -6.89 -10.68 0.73
CA ALA A 190 -7.23 -11.63 -0.33
C ALA A 190 -6.17 -11.64 -1.45
N GLU A 191 -5.66 -10.47 -1.84
CA GLU A 191 -4.57 -10.33 -2.83
C GLU A 191 -3.26 -10.95 -2.35
N ALA A 192 -2.96 -10.86 -1.05
CA ALA A 192 -1.76 -11.45 -0.46
C ALA A 192 -1.89 -12.97 -0.17
N ARG A 193 -3.03 -13.62 -0.47
CA ARG A 193 -3.21 -15.05 -0.13
C ARG A 193 -2.23 -15.93 -0.90
N GLY A 194 -1.55 -16.83 -0.18
CA GLY A 194 -0.48 -17.66 -0.74
C GLY A 194 0.82 -16.91 -1.01
N GLY A 195 0.92 -15.64 -0.57
CA GLY A 195 2.13 -14.83 -0.60
C GLY A 195 2.86 -14.81 0.75
N ASP A 196 3.52 -13.69 1.02
CA ASP A 196 4.31 -13.44 2.24
C ASP A 196 3.47 -13.58 3.52
N GLU A 197 3.81 -14.57 4.36
CA GLU A 197 3.13 -14.83 5.63
C GLU A 197 3.24 -13.64 6.60
N SER A 198 4.36 -12.90 6.59
CA SER A 198 4.51 -11.70 7.41
C SER A 198 3.49 -10.65 7.01
N LEU A 199 3.31 -10.43 5.71
CA LEU A 199 2.33 -9.47 5.21
C LEU A 199 0.89 -9.89 5.58
N GLN A 200 0.59 -11.19 5.58
CA GLN A 200 -0.70 -11.69 6.06
C GLN A 200 -0.93 -11.35 7.54
N ILE A 201 0.07 -11.61 8.39
CA ILE A 201 0.01 -11.27 9.82
C ILE A 201 -0.27 -9.77 9.99
N ASP A 202 0.46 -8.91 9.29
CA ASP A 202 0.29 -7.45 9.40
C ASP A 202 -1.08 -6.96 8.91
N LEU A 203 -1.60 -7.53 7.82
CA LEU A 203 -2.93 -7.21 7.31
C LEU A 203 -4.04 -7.64 8.28
N ILE A 204 -3.91 -8.82 8.89
CA ILE A 204 -4.83 -9.30 9.93
C ILE A 204 -4.82 -8.34 11.12
N GLN A 205 -3.63 -8.02 11.65
CA GLN A 205 -3.49 -7.10 12.77
C GLN A 205 -4.04 -5.71 12.45
N THR A 206 -3.85 -5.21 11.22
CA THR A 206 -4.38 -3.91 10.81
C THR A 206 -5.91 -3.92 10.68
N ARG A 207 -6.51 -5.06 10.27
CA ARG A 207 -7.96 -5.22 10.35
C ARG A 207 -8.44 -5.20 11.79
N LEU A 208 -7.80 -5.95 12.68
CA LEU A 208 -8.11 -5.93 14.11
C LEU A 208 -8.02 -4.50 14.67
N ALA A 209 -6.98 -3.75 14.31
CA ALA A 209 -6.84 -2.33 14.64
C ALA A 209 -8.07 -1.51 14.21
N ALA A 210 -8.58 -1.72 12.99
CA ALA A 210 -9.79 -1.05 12.51
C ALA A 210 -11.04 -1.36 13.36
N PHE A 211 -11.20 -2.60 13.81
CA PHE A 211 -12.29 -2.95 14.72
C PHE A 211 -12.10 -2.32 16.11
N VAL A 212 -10.88 -2.35 16.66
CA VAL A 212 -10.56 -1.72 17.95
C VAL A 212 -10.86 -0.22 17.92
N VAL A 213 -10.49 0.47 16.85
CA VAL A 213 -10.81 1.90 16.64
C VAL A 213 -12.31 2.14 16.71
N LEU A 214 -13.11 1.36 16.00
CA LEU A 214 -14.56 1.48 16.04
C LEU A 214 -15.13 1.20 17.44
N ARG A 215 -14.56 0.22 18.15
CA ARG A 215 -14.96 -0.12 19.51
C ARG A 215 -14.63 0.99 20.50
N ASP A 216 -13.40 1.49 20.47
CA ASP A 216 -12.95 2.56 21.36
C ASP A 216 -13.75 3.85 21.11
N ALA A 217 -14.07 4.18 19.85
CA ALA A 217 -14.96 5.28 19.51
C ALA A 217 -16.36 5.12 20.12
N ARG A 218 -16.89 3.90 20.15
CA ARG A 218 -18.16 3.57 20.82
C ARG A 218 -18.04 3.66 22.34
N GLU A 219 -16.96 3.17 22.92
CA GLU A 219 -16.77 3.09 24.38
C GLU A 219 -16.49 4.44 25.02
N LYS A 220 -15.91 5.39 24.28
CA LYS A 220 -15.78 6.80 24.70
C LYS A 220 -17.12 7.50 24.92
N LEU A 221 -18.20 7.03 24.28
CA LEU A 221 -19.53 7.57 24.51
C LEU A 221 -20.06 7.09 25.87
N PRO A 222 -20.78 7.95 26.63
CA PRO A 222 -21.43 7.54 27.86
C PRO A 222 -22.48 6.45 27.56
N PRO A 223 -22.71 5.48 28.47
CA PRO A 223 -23.54 4.29 28.21
C PRO A 223 -24.89 4.57 27.56
N GLU A 224 -25.56 5.65 27.97
CA GLU A 224 -26.84 6.12 27.46
C GLU A 224 -26.80 6.68 26.02
N ALA A 225 -25.64 7.16 25.57
CA ALA A 225 -25.43 7.69 24.22
C ALA A 225 -24.75 6.67 23.30
N ARG A 226 -24.40 5.47 23.80
CA ARG A 226 -23.79 4.43 22.98
C ARG A 226 -24.81 3.92 21.97
N PRO A 227 -24.48 3.93 20.67
CA PRO A 227 -25.33 3.28 19.70
C PRO A 227 -25.51 1.79 20.05
N PRO A 228 -26.73 1.25 19.85
CA PRO A 228 -26.96 -0.18 20.02
C PRO A 228 -26.03 -0.96 19.09
N ARG A 229 -25.71 -2.20 19.47
CA ARG A 229 -25.02 -3.09 18.55
C ARG A 229 -26.00 -3.49 17.47
N ASP A 230 -25.77 -2.98 16.27
CA ASP A 230 -26.56 -3.26 15.09
C ASP A 230 -25.97 -4.42 14.28
N GLU A 231 -26.60 -4.76 13.17
CA GLU A 231 -26.12 -5.81 12.27
C GLU A 231 -24.69 -5.57 11.77
N THR A 232 -24.33 -4.30 11.54
CA THR A 232 -22.97 -3.93 11.11
C THR A 232 -21.96 -4.26 12.19
N TRP A 233 -22.23 -3.88 13.44
CA TRP A 233 -21.37 -4.18 14.58
C TRP A 233 -21.19 -5.69 14.77
N GLU A 234 -22.29 -6.44 14.82
CA GLU A 234 -22.25 -7.89 15.06
C GLU A 234 -21.48 -8.62 13.95
N ARG A 235 -21.67 -8.22 12.70
CA ARG A 235 -20.90 -8.75 11.56
C ARG A 235 -19.41 -8.47 11.72
N LEU A 236 -19.01 -7.23 12.03
CA LEU A 236 -17.61 -6.87 12.18
C LEU A 236 -16.96 -7.59 13.37
N ALA A 237 -17.69 -7.77 14.47
CA ALA A 237 -17.22 -8.53 15.63
C ALA A 237 -16.99 -10.00 15.27
N ALA A 238 -17.94 -10.64 14.58
CA ALA A 238 -17.81 -12.02 14.12
C ALA A 238 -16.64 -12.19 13.14
N GLU A 239 -16.45 -11.24 12.22
CA GLU A 239 -15.29 -11.25 11.32
C GLU A 239 -13.98 -11.02 12.10
N ALA A 240 -13.94 -10.14 13.10
CA ALA A 240 -12.76 -9.96 13.96
C ALA A 240 -12.41 -11.22 14.77
N GLU A 241 -13.40 -12.01 15.21
CA GLU A 241 -13.17 -13.32 15.82
C GLU A 241 -12.56 -14.33 14.84
N VAL A 242 -12.94 -14.27 13.55
CA VAL A 242 -12.30 -15.07 12.50
C VAL A 242 -10.84 -14.64 12.33
N GLU A 243 -10.59 -13.33 12.19
CA GLU A 243 -9.24 -12.77 12.06
C GLU A 243 -8.34 -13.15 13.25
N LEU A 244 -8.86 -13.13 14.49
CA LEU A 244 -8.12 -13.57 15.69
C LEU A 244 -7.76 -15.05 15.66
N ARG A 245 -8.71 -15.92 15.26
CA ARG A 245 -8.45 -17.37 15.14
C ARG A 245 -7.42 -17.67 14.07
N GLU A 246 -7.49 -16.97 12.95
CA GLU A 246 -6.52 -17.11 11.87
C GLU A 246 -5.15 -16.60 12.29
N LEU A 247 -5.07 -15.46 13.01
CA LEU A 247 -3.81 -14.98 13.58
C LEU A 247 -3.18 -16.03 14.51
N ALA A 248 -3.98 -16.64 15.39
CA ALA A 248 -3.52 -17.68 16.31
C ALA A 248 -3.02 -18.94 15.60
N ALA A 249 -3.56 -19.27 14.43
CA ALA A 249 -3.19 -20.44 13.66
C ALA A 249 -1.94 -20.24 12.78
N LEU A 250 -1.50 -18.99 12.56
CA LEU A 250 -0.32 -18.71 11.76
C LEU A 250 0.98 -19.12 12.48
N PRO A 251 1.93 -19.73 11.75
CA PRO A 251 3.23 -20.08 12.32
C PRO A 251 3.99 -18.80 12.72
N ALA A 252 4.69 -18.86 13.85
CA ALA A 252 5.52 -17.78 14.33
C ALA A 252 6.90 -18.29 14.77
N ALA A 253 7.93 -17.49 14.51
CA ALA A 253 9.30 -17.82 14.91
C ALA A 253 9.45 -17.91 16.45
N ASP A 254 8.69 -17.10 17.19
CA ASP A 254 8.60 -17.14 18.64
C ASP A 254 7.13 -17.40 19.05
N PRO A 255 6.77 -18.65 19.38
CA PRO A 255 5.41 -19.00 19.77
C PRO A 255 4.92 -18.29 21.04
N ALA A 256 5.82 -17.96 21.98
CA ALA A 256 5.44 -17.31 23.22
C ALA A 256 5.11 -15.82 22.99
N ALA A 257 5.93 -15.12 22.21
CA ALA A 257 5.64 -13.75 21.79
C ALA A 257 4.37 -13.67 20.94
N HIS A 258 4.16 -14.64 20.04
CA HIS A 258 2.95 -14.72 19.21
C HIS A 258 1.69 -14.98 20.03
N ALA A 259 1.75 -15.90 21.00
CA ALA A 259 0.63 -16.13 21.91
C ALA A 259 0.28 -14.88 22.74
N ALA A 260 1.30 -14.14 23.21
CA ALA A 260 1.09 -12.87 23.91
C ALA A 260 0.43 -11.82 22.99
N LEU A 261 0.85 -11.73 21.73
CA LEU A 261 0.25 -10.84 20.74
C LEU A 261 -1.24 -11.16 20.51
N VAL A 262 -1.58 -12.43 20.33
CA VAL A 262 -2.99 -12.88 20.17
C VAL A 262 -3.82 -12.53 21.41
N GLN A 263 -3.26 -12.72 22.62
CA GLN A 263 -3.92 -12.35 23.87
C GLN A 263 -4.16 -10.84 23.97
N SER A 264 -3.17 -10.02 23.60
CA SER A 264 -3.30 -8.56 23.54
C SER A 264 -4.43 -8.15 22.60
N TRP A 265 -4.50 -8.73 21.40
CA TRP A 265 -5.59 -8.45 20.46
C TRP A 265 -6.95 -8.94 20.95
N SER A 266 -7.05 -10.12 21.54
CA SER A 266 -8.31 -10.62 22.13
C SER A 266 -8.83 -9.65 23.21
N ALA A 267 -7.97 -9.19 24.11
CA ALA A 267 -8.31 -8.20 25.13
C ALA A 267 -8.71 -6.85 24.50
N ARG A 268 -7.94 -6.37 23.53
CA ARG A 268 -8.19 -5.11 22.83
C ARG A 268 -9.38 -5.17 21.88
N CYS A 269 -9.88 -6.34 21.48
CA CYS A 269 -11.15 -6.46 20.76
C CYS A 269 -12.33 -6.69 21.71
N GLY A 270 -12.09 -7.10 22.96
CA GLY A 270 -13.14 -7.48 23.91
C GLY A 270 -13.82 -8.80 23.50
N LEU A 271 -13.05 -9.68 22.86
CA LEU A 271 -13.49 -10.98 22.37
C LEU A 271 -12.87 -12.08 23.24
N ALA A 272 -13.57 -13.21 23.40
CA ALA A 272 -13.02 -14.34 24.13
C ALA A 272 -11.71 -14.81 23.47
N PRO A 273 -10.70 -15.25 24.25
CA PRO A 273 -9.48 -15.78 23.67
C PRO A 273 -9.82 -16.98 22.78
N ALA A 274 -9.24 -17.04 21.58
CA ALA A 274 -9.38 -18.19 20.71
C ALA A 274 -8.93 -19.45 21.47
N ALA A 275 -9.79 -20.47 21.53
CA ALA A 275 -9.40 -21.76 22.10
C ALA A 275 -8.25 -22.31 21.25
N GLY A 276 -7.09 -22.48 21.90
CA GLY A 276 -5.88 -23.05 21.29
C GLY A 276 -6.01 -24.52 20.96
#